data_AF-A0A2D8UCQ5-F1
#
_entry.id   AF-A0A2D8UCQ5-F1
#
_cell.length_a   1.000
_cell.length_b   1.000
_cell.length_c   1.000
_cell.angle_alpha   90.00
_cell.angle_beta   90.00
_cell.angle_gamma   90.00
#
_symmetry.space_group_name_H-M   'P 1'
#
loop_
_entity.id
_entity.type
_entity.pdbx_description
1 polymer ?
#
loop_
_entity_poly.entity_id
_entity_poly.type
_entity_poly.pdbx_seq_one_letter_code
_entity_poly.pdbx_strand_id
1 'polypeptide(L)'
;GGIGGFHECLVKYGGLVEGKDFWSERLPDDHPVFSSYFEFKGGAPTSTRGTSSNKNQNAWSYTTGHFIKDRLVGISFSLGLGFTESSDGQDKLRQMQMAINVIVYALTQEGSMTQRLMQMVN
;
A
#
# COMPACT_ATOMS: atom_id res chain seq x y z
N GLY A 1 -10.80 -3.56 -2.06
CA GLY A 1 -11.08 -3.30 -3.48
C GLY A 1 -9.77 -3.05 -4.16
N GLY A 2 -9.43 -3.82 -5.19
CA GLY A 2 -8.15 -3.75 -5.90
C GLY A 2 -8.32 -3.47 -7.39
N ILE A 3 -7.20 -3.55 -8.14
CA ILE A 3 -7.12 -3.36 -9.61
C ILE A 3 -8.26 -4.02 -10.40
N GLY A 4 -8.85 -5.12 -9.91
CA GLY A 4 -9.97 -5.80 -10.56
C GLY A 4 -11.15 -4.90 -10.93
N GLY A 5 -11.43 -3.85 -10.15
CA GLY A 5 -12.49 -2.87 -10.48
C GLY A 5 -12.16 -1.95 -11.67
N PHE A 6 -10.87 -1.87 -12.04
CA PHE A 6 -10.38 -1.07 -13.16
C PHE A 6 -9.90 -1.95 -14.32
N HIS A 7 -10.00 -3.27 -14.22
CA HIS A 7 -9.47 -4.21 -15.21
C HIS A 7 -9.99 -3.91 -16.62
N GLU A 8 -11.31 -3.79 -16.78
CA GLU A 8 -11.90 -3.45 -18.09
C GLU A 8 -11.31 -2.14 -18.64
N CYS A 9 -11.17 -1.13 -17.79
CA CYS A 9 -10.64 0.15 -18.22
C CYS A 9 -9.16 0.09 -18.63
N LEU A 10 -8.34 -0.64 -17.88
CA LEU A 10 -6.91 -0.82 -18.16
C LEU A 10 -6.68 -1.56 -19.48
N VAL A 11 -7.47 -2.58 -19.75
CA VAL A 11 -7.37 -3.36 -20.99
C VAL A 11 -7.96 -2.58 -22.17
N LYS A 12 -9.22 -2.15 -22.07
CA LYS A 12 -9.98 -1.58 -23.19
C LYS A 12 -9.58 -0.16 -23.55
N TYR A 13 -9.30 0.68 -22.55
CA TYR A 13 -8.97 2.10 -22.76
C TYR A 13 -7.49 2.39 -22.53
N GLY A 14 -6.82 1.62 -21.67
CA GLY A 14 -5.38 1.75 -21.43
C GLY A 14 -4.51 0.97 -22.41
N GLY A 15 -5.07 -0.01 -23.14
CA GLY A 15 -4.31 -0.89 -24.04
C GLY A 15 -3.28 -1.75 -23.31
N LEU A 16 -3.50 -2.01 -22.01
CA LEU A 16 -2.57 -2.74 -21.15
C LEU A 16 -2.92 -4.22 -21.08
N VAL A 17 -1.92 -5.08 -20.91
CA VAL A 17 -2.09 -6.53 -20.78
C VAL A 17 -1.85 -6.96 -19.33
N GLU A 18 -2.81 -7.71 -18.76
CA GLU A 18 -2.65 -8.27 -17.41
C GLU A 18 -1.46 -9.25 -17.34
N GLY A 19 -0.72 -9.22 -16.24
CA GLY A 19 0.48 -10.05 -16.03
C GLY A 19 1.72 -9.57 -16.80
N LYS A 20 1.57 -8.57 -17.68
CA LYS A 20 2.69 -7.91 -18.38
C LYS A 20 2.79 -6.44 -18.01
N ASP A 21 1.73 -5.69 -18.25
CA ASP A 21 1.70 -4.24 -18.04
C ASP A 21 1.03 -3.87 -16.72
N PHE A 22 0.21 -4.74 -16.15
CA PHE A 22 -0.34 -4.55 -14.79
C PHE A 22 -0.56 -5.88 -14.09
N TRP A 23 -0.36 -5.90 -12.77
CA TRP A 23 -0.61 -7.06 -11.93
C TRP A 23 -0.81 -6.64 -10.48
N SER A 24 -1.17 -7.59 -9.63
CA SER A 24 -1.24 -7.40 -8.19
C SER A 24 -0.47 -8.51 -7.50
N GLU A 25 0.31 -8.16 -6.49
CA GLU A 25 1.10 -9.12 -5.73
C GLU A 25 1.21 -8.72 -4.27
N ARG A 26 1.62 -9.68 -3.43
CA ARG A 26 1.92 -9.38 -2.03
C ARG A 26 3.20 -8.52 -2.00
N LEU A 27 3.13 -7.37 -1.34
CA LEU A 27 4.33 -6.62 -1.01
C LEU A 27 5.17 -7.40 0.00
N PRO A 28 6.47 -7.56 -0.23
CA PRO A 28 7.35 -8.22 0.71
C PRO A 28 7.51 -7.35 1.97
N ASP A 29 7.80 -7.98 3.11
CA ASP A 29 7.80 -7.31 4.42
C ASP A 29 8.93 -6.25 4.55
N ASP A 30 9.92 -6.29 3.65
CA ASP A 30 11.03 -5.34 3.49
C ASP A 30 10.78 -4.28 2.41
N HIS A 31 9.57 -4.22 1.84
CA HIS A 31 9.25 -3.24 0.80
C HIS A 31 9.45 -1.80 1.31
N PRO A 32 10.08 -0.88 0.55
CA PRO A 32 10.46 0.45 1.03
C PRO A 32 9.30 1.32 1.54
N VAL A 33 8.07 1.00 1.15
CA VAL A 33 6.86 1.64 1.70
C VAL A 33 6.71 1.43 3.21
N PHE A 34 7.29 0.38 3.79
CA PHE A 34 7.24 0.13 5.23
C PHE A 34 8.35 0.87 6.01
N SER A 35 9.26 1.55 5.32
CA SER A 35 10.38 2.28 5.92
C SER A 35 10.63 3.65 5.31
N SER A 36 9.69 4.18 4.52
CA SER A 36 9.89 5.42 3.75
C SER A 36 9.97 6.68 4.62
N TYR A 37 9.35 6.67 5.81
CA TYR A 37 9.45 7.75 6.79
C TYR A 37 9.50 7.21 8.23
N PHE A 38 8.51 6.42 8.63
CA PHE A 38 8.53 5.63 9.85
C PHE A 38 8.98 4.20 9.57
N GLU A 39 9.69 3.58 10.51
CA GLU A 39 10.17 2.21 10.39
C GLU A 39 9.13 1.20 10.93
N PHE A 40 8.63 0.34 10.05
CA PHE A 40 7.78 -0.81 10.41
C PHE A 40 8.54 -2.12 10.17
N LYS A 41 9.24 -2.59 11.21
CA LYS A 41 9.95 -3.87 11.19
C LYS A 41 8.95 -5.02 11.06
N GLY A 42 9.01 -5.78 9.96
CA GLY A 42 8.12 -6.91 9.69
C GLY A 42 6.89 -6.59 8.83
N GLY A 43 6.89 -5.45 8.12
CA GLY A 43 5.83 -5.10 7.16
C GLY A 43 4.68 -4.31 7.77
N ALA A 44 3.50 -4.38 7.15
CA ALA A 44 2.35 -3.56 7.53
C ALA A 44 1.92 -3.77 9.00
N PRO A 45 1.57 -2.69 9.74
CA PRO A 45 1.22 -2.78 11.15
C PRO A 45 -0.06 -3.60 11.38
N THR A 46 -0.04 -4.50 12.36
CA THR A 46 -1.21 -5.30 12.71
C THR A 46 -2.21 -4.53 13.57
N SER A 47 -3.33 -4.06 13.02
CA SER A 47 -4.53 -3.71 13.79
C SER A 47 -5.23 -4.96 14.34
N THR A 48 -5.59 -4.91 15.62
CA THR A 48 -6.30 -6.00 16.30
C THR A 48 -7.79 -5.69 16.23
N ARG A 49 -8.45 -5.99 15.11
CA ARG A 49 -9.89 -5.73 14.99
C ARG A 49 -10.68 -6.79 15.77
N GLY A 50 -10.90 -6.51 17.06
CA GLY A 50 -12.01 -7.07 17.84
C GLY A 50 -11.83 -8.50 18.36
N THR A 51 -12.28 -8.66 19.60
CA THR A 51 -12.42 -9.89 20.37
C THR A 51 -13.29 -10.95 19.68
N SER A 52 -12.72 -11.69 18.71
CA SER A 52 -13.29 -12.95 18.21
C SER A 52 -12.20 -13.99 18.02
N SER A 53 -11.78 -14.56 19.15
CA SER A 53 -11.40 -15.96 19.36
C SER A 53 -10.89 -16.78 18.18
N ASN A 54 -9.88 -16.30 17.45
CA ASN A 54 -8.97 -17.12 16.68
C ASN A 54 -7.60 -16.45 16.69
N LYS A 55 -6.77 -16.82 17.67
CA LYS A 55 -5.38 -16.37 17.85
C LYS A 55 -4.45 -16.67 16.65
N ASN A 56 -4.96 -17.26 15.57
CA ASN A 56 -4.27 -17.58 14.32
C ASN A 56 -4.71 -16.72 13.13
N GLN A 57 -5.58 -15.73 13.31
CA GLN A 57 -5.84 -14.75 12.25
C GLN A 57 -4.74 -13.70 12.28
N ASN A 58 -3.66 -13.97 11.55
CA ASN A 58 -2.64 -13.03 11.10
C ASN A 58 -3.33 -11.87 10.35
N ALA A 59 -3.88 -10.91 11.10
CA ALA A 59 -4.89 -10.00 10.60
C ALA A 59 -4.36 -8.98 9.55
N TRP A 60 -3.09 -9.09 9.13
CA TRP A 60 -2.45 -8.30 8.05
C TRP A 60 -1.61 -9.17 7.12
N SER A 61 -1.95 -10.46 6.95
CA SER A 61 -1.09 -11.45 6.28
C SER A 61 -0.62 -11.08 4.87
N TYR A 62 -1.35 -10.22 4.14
CA TYR A 62 -1.01 -9.85 2.78
C TYR A 62 -1.38 -8.39 2.52
N THR A 63 -0.37 -7.51 2.48
CA THR A 63 -0.54 -6.18 1.85
C THR A 63 -0.37 -6.38 0.36
N THR A 64 -1.42 -6.11 -0.42
CA THR A 64 -1.37 -6.30 -1.88
C THR A 64 -0.98 -4.99 -2.55
N GLY A 65 0.16 -4.99 -3.22
CA GLY A 65 0.57 -3.94 -4.14
C GLY A 65 -0.11 -4.11 -5.48
N HIS A 66 -0.44 -2.98 -6.09
CA HIS A 66 -1.05 -2.89 -7.41
C HIS A 66 -0.09 -2.17 -8.34
N PHE A 67 0.38 -2.86 -9.37
CA PHE A 67 1.44 -2.38 -10.25
C PHE A 67 0.90 -2.09 -11.65
N ILE A 68 1.38 -1.01 -12.24
CA ILE A 68 1.25 -0.70 -13.67
C ILE A 68 2.63 -0.32 -14.19
N LYS A 69 3.15 -1.05 -15.18
CA LYS A 69 4.49 -0.85 -15.77
C LYS A 69 5.57 -0.71 -14.69
N ASP A 70 5.67 -1.72 -13.82
CA ASP A 70 6.61 -1.78 -12.69
C ASP A 70 6.43 -0.72 -11.59
N ARG A 71 5.45 0.18 -11.74
CA ARG A 71 5.18 1.23 -10.77
C ARG A 71 4.07 0.82 -9.82
N LEU A 72 4.33 0.93 -8.52
CA LEU A 72 3.31 0.77 -7.48
C LEU A 72 2.34 1.95 -7.52
N VAL A 73 1.12 1.69 -8.01
CA VAL A 73 0.07 2.72 -8.17
C VAL A 73 -1.01 2.66 -7.09
N GLY A 74 -1.10 1.54 -6.37
CA GLY A 74 -2.08 1.37 -5.31
C GLY A 74 -1.66 0.31 -4.32
N ILE A 75 -2.20 0.41 -3.11
CA ILE A 75 -1.97 -0.56 -2.04
C ILE A 75 -3.32 -0.90 -1.44
N SER A 76 -3.65 -2.19 -1.44
CA SER A 76 -4.78 -2.74 -0.72
C SER A 76 -4.28 -3.39 0.56
N PHE A 77 -4.74 -2.86 1.69
CA PHE A 77 -4.57 -3.49 2.98
C PHE A 77 -5.77 -4.42 3.22
N SER A 78 -5.53 -5.67 3.64
CA SER A 78 -6.57 -6.69 3.82
C SER A 78 -7.69 -6.26 4.77
N LEU A 79 -7.38 -5.41 5.75
CA LEU A 79 -8.35 -4.81 6.68
C LEU A 79 -8.68 -3.33 6.38
N GLY A 80 -8.13 -2.79 5.29
CA GLY A 80 -8.17 -1.38 4.95
C GLY A 80 -7.29 -0.50 5.83
N LEU A 81 -6.98 0.72 5.37
CA LEU A 81 -6.54 1.81 6.26
C LEU A 81 -7.79 2.37 6.95
N GLY A 82 -8.40 1.55 7.79
CA GLY A 82 -9.63 1.90 8.46
C GLY A 82 -9.37 2.95 9.53
N PHE A 83 -9.49 4.24 9.20
CA PHE A 83 -9.70 5.33 10.16
C PHE A 83 -11.01 5.18 10.97
N THR A 84 -11.63 4.00 10.94
CA THR A 84 -12.85 3.66 11.65
C THR A 84 -12.51 3.43 13.11
N GLU A 85 -13.26 4.11 13.98
CA GLU A 85 -13.11 4.18 15.43
C GLU A 85 -12.57 2.89 16.08
N SER A 86 -11.24 2.81 16.19
CA SER A 86 -10.57 1.86 17.08
C SER A 86 -10.72 2.42 18.48
N SER A 87 -11.30 1.63 19.40
CA SER A 87 -11.52 1.99 20.80
C SER A 87 -10.22 2.21 21.58
N ASP A 88 -9.09 1.74 21.06
CA ASP A 88 -7.76 1.94 21.64
C ASP A 88 -6.90 2.83 20.73
N GLY A 89 -6.48 4.00 21.25
CA GLY A 89 -5.79 5.04 20.48
C GLY A 89 -4.41 4.67 19.90
N GLN A 90 -3.81 3.54 20.32
CA GLN A 90 -2.50 3.08 19.82
C GLN A 90 -2.57 2.56 18.37
N ASP A 91 -3.66 1.89 17.99
CA ASP A 91 -3.84 1.36 16.63
C ASP A 91 -4.03 2.50 15.60
N LYS A 92 -4.63 3.61 16.01
CA LYS A 92 -4.81 4.80 15.16
C LYS A 92 -3.48 5.46 14.82
N LEU A 93 -2.58 5.61 15.79
CA LEU A 93 -1.28 6.25 15.54
C LEU A 93 -0.45 5.46 14.52
N ARG A 94 -0.37 4.13 14.66
CA ARG A 94 0.36 3.27 13.72
C ARG A 94 -0.26 3.26 12.32
N GLN A 95 -1.58 3.30 12.20
CA GLN A 95 -2.26 3.44 10.91
C GLN A 95 -1.96 4.80 10.25
N MET A 96 -1.93 5.90 11.01
CA MET A 96 -1.56 7.22 10.49
C MET A 96 -0.10 7.26 10.04
N GLN A 97 0.81 6.66 10.82
CA GLN A 97 2.21 6.51 10.42
C GLN A 97 2.35 5.72 9.11
N MET A 98 1.56 4.65 8.92
CA MET A 98 1.54 3.92 7.66
C MET A 98 1.00 4.76 6.49
N ALA A 99 -0.07 5.53 6.72
CA ALA A 99 -0.60 6.44 5.70
C ALA A 99 0.44 7.48 5.27
N ILE A 100 1.20 8.04 6.23
CA ILE A 100 2.32 8.96 5.96
C ILE A 100 3.37 8.26 5.09
N ASN A 101 3.76 7.04 5.44
CA ASN A 101 4.72 6.28 4.64
C ASN A 101 4.26 6.06 3.19
N VAL A 102 2.98 5.71 2.97
CA VAL A 102 2.42 5.54 1.62
C VAL A 102 2.52 6.84 0.83
N ILE A 103 2.17 7.98 1.44
CA ILE A 103 2.27 9.29 0.80
C ILE A 103 3.72 9.61 0.46
N VAL A 104 4.65 9.47 1.42
CA VAL A 104 6.07 9.75 1.20
C VAL A 104 6.63 8.86 0.10
N TYR A 105 6.34 7.57 0.11
CA TYR A 105 6.77 6.64 -0.93
C TYR A 105 6.21 7.05 -2.30
N ALA A 106 4.92 7.35 -2.40
CA ALA A 106 4.29 7.76 -3.65
C ALA A 106 4.88 9.05 -4.23
N LEU A 107 5.32 9.97 -3.35
CA LEU A 107 5.95 11.24 -3.72
C LEU A 107 7.45 11.11 -4.01
N THR A 108 8.12 10.06 -3.55
CA THR A 108 9.58 9.90 -3.68
C THR A 108 9.97 8.77 -4.62
N GLN A 109 9.04 7.91 -5.02
CA GLN A 109 9.26 6.88 -6.02
C GLN A 109 9.83 7.46 -7.32
N GLU A 110 10.52 6.61 -8.07
CA GLU A 110 11.14 6.99 -9.32
C GLU A 110 10.12 7.51 -10.34
N GLY A 111 10.42 8.67 -10.93
CA GLY A 111 9.53 9.32 -11.89
C GLY A 111 8.29 9.99 -11.29
N SER A 112 8.19 10.11 -9.96
CA SER A 112 7.23 10.98 -9.28
C SER A 112 7.43 12.46 -9.65
N MET A 113 6.37 13.27 -9.52
CA MET A 113 6.45 14.71 -9.81
C MET A 113 7.51 15.40 -8.95
N THR A 114 7.61 15.03 -7.67
CA THR A 114 8.61 15.59 -6.75
C THR A 114 10.03 15.26 -7.18
N GLN A 115 10.33 14.02 -7.57
CA GLN A 115 11.65 13.68 -8.11
C GLN A 115 11.97 14.45 -9.39
N ARG A 116 11.01 14.56 -10.33
CA ARG A 116 11.21 15.33 -11.57
C ARG A 116 11.47 16.80 -11.28
N LEU A 117 10.77 17.37 -10.30
CA LEU A 117 11.03 18.74 -9.85
C LEU A 117 12.42 18.88 -9.23
N MET A 118 12.85 17.95 -8.38
CA MET A 118 14.21 17.97 -7.82
C MET A 118 15.29 17.84 -8.90
N GLN A 119 15.07 17.01 -9.93
CA GLN A 119 15.99 16.86 -11.06
C GLN A 119 16.06 18.09 -11.98
N MET A 120 15.03 18.95 -11.97
CA MET A 120 15.02 20.22 -12.72
C MET A 120 15.65 21.39 -11.94
N VAL A 121 15.86 21.24 -10.63
CA VAL A 121 16.43 22.27 -9.74
C VAL A 121 17.96 22.09 -9.58
N ASN A 122 18.53 21.06 -10.21
CA ASN A 122 19.96 20.76 -10.22
C ASN A 122 20.54 20.92 -11.64
#